data_AF-A0A7K3NH10-F1
#
_entry.id   AF-A0A7K3NH10-F1
#
_cell.length_a   1.000
_cell.length_b   1.000
_cell.length_c   1.000
_cell.angle_alpha   90.00
_cell.angle_beta   90.00
_cell.angle_gamma   90.00
#
_symmetry.space_group_name_H-M   'P 1'
#
loop_
_entity.id
_entity.type
_entity.pdbx_description
1 polymer ?
#
loop_
_entity_poly.entity_id
_entity_poly.type
_entity_poly.pdbx_seq_one_letter_code
_entity_poly.pdbx_strand_id
1 'polypeptide(L)'
;MRTFLFVSAALAVFFLVAPSSARCYTAQESILRYHQFIETCKVRIAEDEKTLREYEVEMRRTVENDPVSVRRRTELRIIKKHYNDEIEVNKAKIVDYYRKIQELKAHGKEGQ
;
A
#
# COMPACT_ATOMS: atom_id res chain seq x y z
N MET A 1 -66.01 -18.75 27.61
CA MET A 1 -64.74 -19.50 27.52
C MET A 1 -63.68 -18.78 28.34
N ARG A 2 -63.25 -19.43 29.42
CA ARG A 2 -61.97 -19.26 30.16
C ARG A 2 -60.82 -19.68 29.19
N THR A 3 -59.57 -19.21 29.17
CA THR A 3 -58.59 -18.78 30.20
C THR A 3 -57.19 -18.58 29.55
N PHE A 4 -56.25 -18.01 30.34
CA PHE A 4 -54.76 -18.18 30.34
C PHE A 4 -53.91 -17.38 29.31
N LEU A 5 -53.17 -16.35 29.76
CA LEU A 5 -51.75 -16.33 30.22
C LEU A 5 -50.74 -16.49 29.09
N PHE A 6 -49.77 -15.58 28.96
CA PHE A 6 -48.33 -15.88 29.04
C PHE A 6 -47.49 -14.59 28.97
N VAL A 7 -46.82 -14.30 30.08
CA VAL A 7 -45.65 -13.44 30.21
C VAL A 7 -44.43 -14.22 29.69
N SER A 8 -43.56 -13.61 28.88
CA SER A 8 -42.11 -13.90 28.74
C SER A 8 -41.52 -12.91 27.73
N ALA A 9 -40.75 -11.90 28.14
CA ALA A 9 -39.32 -11.99 28.45
C ALA A 9 -38.47 -12.42 27.24
N ALA A 10 -38.00 -11.44 26.46
CA ALA A 10 -36.78 -11.56 25.67
C ALA A 10 -36.20 -10.17 25.47
N LEU A 11 -35.54 -9.70 26.52
CA LEU A 11 -34.61 -8.57 26.52
C LEU A 11 -33.49 -8.95 25.53
N ALA A 12 -33.65 -8.56 24.26
CA ALA A 12 -32.59 -8.70 23.26
C ALA A 12 -31.48 -7.71 23.63
N VAL A 13 -30.57 -8.17 24.48
CA VAL A 13 -29.25 -7.55 24.65
C VAL A 13 -28.55 -7.69 23.31
N PHE A 14 -28.76 -6.69 22.47
CA PHE A 14 -27.89 -6.40 21.34
C PHE A 14 -26.53 -6.07 21.96
N PHE A 15 -25.70 -7.11 22.13
CA PHE A 15 -24.28 -6.93 22.32
C PHE A 15 -23.77 -6.17 21.10
N LEU A 16 -23.61 -4.86 21.26
CA LEU A 16 -22.76 -4.02 20.44
C LEU A 16 -21.36 -4.63 20.51
N VAL A 17 -21.07 -5.54 19.58
CA VAL A 17 -19.70 -5.91 19.23
C VAL A 17 -19.08 -4.66 18.61
N ALA A 18 -18.43 -3.86 19.47
CA ALA A 18 -17.53 -2.83 19.02
C ALA A 18 -16.43 -3.52 18.19
N PRO A 19 -16.13 -3.06 16.96
CA PRO A 19 -14.98 -3.56 16.23
C PRO A 19 -13.74 -2.98 16.92
N SER A 20 -13.19 -3.72 17.88
CA SER A 20 -11.83 -3.46 18.36
C SER A 20 -10.88 -3.87 17.24
N SER A 21 -10.61 -2.94 16.32
CA SER A 21 -9.72 -3.13 15.17
C SER A 21 -8.25 -2.89 15.52
N ALA A 22 -7.83 -3.32 16.72
CA ALA A 22 -6.41 -3.54 17.03
C ALA A 22 -6.15 -5.05 17.00
N ARG A 23 -6.19 -5.66 15.81
CA ARG A 23 -5.70 -7.04 15.66
C ARG A 23 -4.18 -6.98 15.83
N CYS A 24 -3.69 -7.43 16.99
CA CYS A 24 -2.29 -7.77 17.16
C CYS A 24 -2.01 -8.97 16.25
N TYR A 25 -1.25 -8.75 15.17
CA TYR A 25 -0.76 -9.82 14.32
C TYR A 25 0.33 -10.59 15.05
N THR A 26 0.35 -11.91 14.86
CA THR A 26 1.51 -12.71 15.26
C THR A 26 2.76 -12.26 14.48
N ALA A 27 3.95 -12.54 15.02
CA ALA A 27 5.19 -12.21 14.31
C ALA A 27 5.23 -12.83 12.89
N GLN A 28 4.73 -14.07 12.75
CA GLN A 28 4.67 -14.77 11.47
C GLN A 28 3.69 -14.12 10.47
N GLU A 29 2.50 -13.71 10.93
CA GLU A 29 1.54 -12.99 10.08
C GLU A 29 2.07 -11.63 9.63
N SER A 30 2.74 -10.91 10.52
CA SER A 30 3.40 -9.64 10.23
C SER A 30 4.49 -9.80 9.17
N ILE A 31 5.35 -10.82 9.29
CA ILE A 31 6.39 -11.13 8.30
C ILE A 31 5.76 -11.40 6.92
N LEU A 32 4.70 -12.21 6.86
CA LEU A 32 4.02 -12.52 5.61
C LEU A 32 3.41 -11.26 4.96
N ARG A 33 2.82 -10.37 5.76
CA ARG A 33 2.30 -9.07 5.26
C ARG A 33 3.41 -8.18 4.73
N TYR A 34 4.54 -8.07 5.42
CA TYR A 34 5.68 -7.29 4.92
C TYR A 34 6.22 -7.83 3.60
N HIS A 35 6.25 -9.15 3.40
CA HIS A 35 6.56 -9.74 2.10
C HIS A 35 5.55 -9.32 1.02
N GLN A 36 4.25 -9.36 1.30
CA GLN A 36 3.22 -8.89 0.36
C GLN A 36 3.37 -7.41 0.01
N PHE A 37 3.70 -6.56 1.00
CA PHE A 37 3.96 -5.14 0.74
C PHE A 37 5.21 -4.90 -0.09
N ILE A 38 6.28 -5.68 0.11
CA ILE A 38 7.48 -5.64 -0.74
C ILE A 38 7.11 -5.96 -2.19
N GLU A 39 6.35 -7.02 -2.43
CA GLU A 39 5.92 -7.39 -3.80
C GLU A 39 5.02 -6.30 -4.41
N THR A 40 4.12 -5.71 -3.62
CA THR A 40 3.30 -4.58 -4.08
C THR A 40 4.15 -3.37 -4.49
N CYS A 41 5.17 -3.03 -3.69
CA CYS A 41 6.09 -1.93 -4.03
C CYS A 41 6.91 -2.24 -5.30
N LYS A 42 7.36 -3.48 -5.50
CA LYS A 42 8.08 -3.89 -6.72
C LYS A 42 7.21 -3.75 -7.97
N VAL A 43 5.95 -4.17 -7.90
CA VAL A 43 4.99 -4.02 -9.01
C VAL A 43 4.82 -2.54 -9.35
N ARG A 44 4.61 -1.68 -8.35
CA ARG A 44 4.48 -0.23 -8.57
C ARG A 44 5.72 0.39 -9.21
N ILE A 45 6.92 0.04 -8.73
CA ILE A 45 8.17 0.50 -9.34
C ILE A 45 8.22 0.09 -10.82
N ALA A 46 7.89 -1.15 -11.15
CA ALA A 46 7.91 -1.63 -12.54
C ALA A 46 6.89 -0.90 -13.44
N GLU A 47 5.72 -0.56 -12.89
CA GLU A 47 4.69 0.24 -13.56
C GLU A 47 5.17 1.67 -13.81
N ASP A 48 5.69 2.34 -12.77
CA ASP A 48 6.23 3.71 -12.87
C ASP A 48 7.40 3.78 -13.86
N GLU A 49 8.32 2.80 -13.83
CA GLU A 49 9.42 2.69 -14.80
C GLU A 49 8.92 2.48 -16.23
N LYS A 50 7.85 1.71 -16.42
CA LYS A 50 7.23 1.53 -17.74
C LYS A 50 6.68 2.86 -18.26
N THR A 51 5.95 3.58 -17.42
CA THR A 51 5.41 4.90 -17.75
C THR A 51 6.52 5.91 -18.08
N LEU A 52 7.62 5.91 -17.32
CA LEU A 52 8.79 6.74 -17.63
C LEU A 52 9.39 6.44 -19.01
N ARG A 53 9.51 5.16 -19.39
CA ARG A 53 10.02 4.77 -20.72
C ARG A 53 9.14 5.31 -21.85
N GLU A 54 7.82 5.28 -21.67
CA GLU A 54 6.86 5.83 -22.64
C GLU A 54 7.07 7.34 -22.82
N TYR A 55 7.23 8.09 -21.73
CA TYR A 55 7.51 9.53 -21.78
C TYR A 55 8.89 9.87 -22.34
N GLU A 56 9.90 9.05 -22.11
CA GLU A 56 11.22 9.23 -22.73
C GLU A 56 11.20 9.03 -24.24
N VAL A 57 10.33 8.14 -24.75
CA VAL A 57 10.09 8.02 -26.19
C VAL A 57 9.38 9.27 -26.71
N GLU A 58 8.39 9.79 -25.99
CA GLU A 58 7.68 11.01 -26.37
C GLU A 58 8.62 12.23 -26.44
N MET A 59 9.45 12.45 -25.41
CA MET A 59 10.42 13.56 -25.40
C MET A 59 11.41 13.50 -26.56
N ARG A 60 11.84 12.30 -26.97
CA ARG A 60 12.74 12.13 -28.13
C ARG A 60 12.08 12.45 -29.46
N ARG A 61 10.75 12.40 -29.54
CA ARG A 61 9.97 12.69 -30.75
C ARG A 61 9.59 14.16 -30.89
N THR A 62 9.59 14.94 -29.81
CA THR A 62 9.23 16.36 -29.85
C THR A 62 10.28 17.22 -30.57
N VAL A 63 9.84 18.11 -31.46
CA VAL A 63 10.72 18.99 -32.24
C VAL A 63 11.23 20.13 -31.37
N GLU A 64 12.53 20.42 -31.45
CA GLU A 64 13.19 21.31 -30.48
C GLU A 64 12.74 22.78 -30.55
N ASN A 65 12.33 23.26 -31.73
CA ASN A 65 12.13 24.69 -31.99
C ASN A 65 10.65 25.11 -32.16
N ASP A 66 9.71 24.21 -31.88
CA ASP A 66 8.28 24.54 -31.86
C ASP A 66 7.82 24.92 -30.43
N PRO A 67 7.18 26.08 -30.22
CA PRO A 67 6.72 26.51 -28.89
C PRO A 67 5.82 25.50 -28.17
N VAL A 68 4.97 24.76 -28.89
CA VAL A 68 4.11 23.72 -28.31
C VAL A 68 4.95 22.55 -27.79
N SER A 69 5.93 22.13 -28.57
CA SER A 69 6.89 21.08 -28.21
C SER A 69 7.79 21.47 -27.02
N VAL A 70 8.18 22.75 -26.88
CA VAL A 70 8.92 23.26 -25.71
C VAL A 70 8.09 23.17 -24.43
N ARG A 71 6.81 23.58 -24.49
CA ARG A 71 5.88 23.47 -23.37
C ARG A 71 5.69 22.00 -22.98
N ARG A 72 5.44 21.12 -23.95
CA ARG A 72 5.25 19.69 -23.70
C ARG A 72 6.47 19.04 -23.07
N ARG A 73 7.70 19.36 -23.50
CA ARG A 73 8.94 18.88 -22.86
C ARG A 73 9.05 19.34 -21.40
N THR A 74 8.59 20.55 -21.09
CA THR A 74 8.60 21.06 -19.71
C THR A 74 7.61 20.27 -18.84
N GLU A 75 6.41 20.02 -19.34
CA GLU A 75 5.41 19.17 -18.67
C GLU A 75 5.96 17.75 -18.44
N LEU A 76 6.58 17.14 -19.46
CA LEU A 76 7.17 15.80 -19.37
C LEU A 76 8.32 15.74 -18.35
N ARG A 77 9.12 16.81 -18.17
CA ARG A 77 10.14 16.86 -17.12
C ARG A 77 9.55 16.87 -15.71
N ILE A 78 8.44 17.57 -15.50
CA ILE A 78 7.73 17.60 -14.21
C ILE A 78 7.16 16.21 -13.91
N ILE A 79 6.51 15.59 -14.89
CA ILE A 79 5.97 14.23 -14.78
C ILE A 79 7.09 13.23 -14.48
N LYS A 80 8.21 13.30 -15.20
CA LYS A 80 9.38 12.44 -14.97
C LYS A 80 9.92 12.58 -13.55
N LYS A 81 10.01 13.80 -13.03
CA LYS A 81 10.42 14.04 -11.64
C LYS A 81 9.48 13.34 -10.66
N HIS A 82 8.17 13.51 -10.82
CA HIS A 82 7.17 12.89 -9.95
C HIS A 82 7.32 11.36 -9.87
N TYR A 83 7.40 10.67 -11.03
CA TYR A 83 7.54 9.21 -11.03
C TYR A 83 8.88 8.74 -10.47
N ASN A 84 9.97 9.48 -10.70
CA ASN A 84 11.25 9.17 -10.05
C ASN A 84 11.16 9.29 -8.53
N ASP A 85 10.49 10.32 -8.02
CA ASP A 85 10.29 10.52 -6.58
C ASP A 85 9.46 9.36 -5.99
N GLU A 86 8.38 8.93 -6.66
CA GLU A 86 7.57 7.77 -6.24
C GLU A 86 8.35 6.45 -6.25
N ILE A 87 9.20 6.23 -7.25
CA ILE A 87 10.10 5.06 -7.31
C ILE A 87 11.04 5.05 -6.11
N GLU A 88 11.68 6.18 -5.79
CA GLU A 88 12.58 6.28 -4.65
C GLU A 88 11.86 6.07 -3.31
N VAL A 89 10.65 6.60 -3.17
CA VAL A 89 9.79 6.34 -2.00
C VAL A 89 9.47 4.84 -1.87
N ASN A 90 9.12 4.16 -2.96
CA ASN A 90 8.82 2.73 -2.92
C ASN A 90 10.08 1.87 -2.65
N LYS A 91 11.25 2.26 -3.17
CA LYS A 91 12.53 1.63 -2.82
C LYS A 91 12.83 1.77 -1.32
N ALA A 92 12.65 2.96 -0.75
CA ALA A 92 12.85 3.20 0.67
C ALA A 92 11.90 2.34 1.54
N LYS A 93 10.63 2.21 1.13
CA LYS A 93 9.65 1.32 1.79
C LYS A 93 10.09 -0.15 1.78
N ILE A 94 10.60 -0.64 0.65
CA ILE A 94 11.10 -2.02 0.54
C ILE A 94 12.22 -2.28 1.56
N VAL A 95 13.18 -1.35 1.66
CA VAL A 95 14.28 -1.45 2.64
C VAL A 95 13.73 -1.46 4.07
N ASP A 96 12.79 -0.58 4.39
CA ASP A 96 12.13 -0.53 5.70
C ASP A 96 11.41 -1.85 6.04
N TYR A 97 10.66 -2.43 5.09
CA TYR A 97 9.97 -3.69 5.30
C TYR A 97 10.94 -4.87 5.51
N TYR A 98 12.05 -4.91 4.77
CA TYR A 98 13.09 -5.91 5.02
C TYR A 98 13.71 -5.77 6.41
N ARG A 99 13.99 -4.55 6.86
CA ARG A 99 14.46 -4.29 8.24
C ARG A 99 13.46 -4.79 9.28
N LYS A 100 12.17 -4.46 9.14
CA LYS A 100 11.11 -4.92 10.06
C LYS A 100 11.01 -6.45 10.12
N ILE A 101 11.19 -7.13 8.98
CA ILE A 101 11.24 -8.61 8.95
C ILE A 101 12.44 -9.12 9.75
N GLN A 102 13.62 -8.50 9.63
CA GLN A 102 14.81 -8.89 10.37
C GLN A 102 14.65 -8.68 11.88
N GLU A 103 14.07 -7.55 12.30
CA GLU A 103 13.75 -7.24 13.69
C GLU A 103 12.81 -8.30 14.30
N LEU A 104 11.71 -8.63 13.61
CA LEU A 104 10.77 -9.66 14.06
C LEU A 104 11.42 -11.05 14.14
N LYS A 105 12.33 -11.38 13.21
CA LYS A 105 13.07 -12.65 13.24
C LYS A 105 14.11 -12.70 14.35
N ALA A 106 14.70 -11.57 14.73
CA ALA A 106 15.64 -11.48 15.84
C ALA A 106 14.93 -11.70 17.18
N HIS A 107 13.84 -10.98 17.43
CA HIS A 107 13.06 -11.11 18.67
C HIS A 107 12.37 -12.46 18.82
N GLY A 108 12.02 -13.13 17.71
CA GLY A 108 11.50 -14.50 17.75
C GLY A 108 12.54 -15.56 18.20
N LYS A 109 13.84 -15.24 18.17
CA LYS A 109 14.92 -16.13 18.60
C LYS A 109 15.37 -15.92 20.05
N GLU A 110 15.08 -14.76 20.64
CA GLU A 110 15.46 -14.43 22.03
C GLU A 110 14.49 -15.00 23.07
N GLY A 111 13.32 -15.49 22.63
CA GLY A 111 12.28 -16.09 23.49
C GLY A 111 12.17 -17.62 23.43
N GLN A 112 13.13 -18.31 22.81
CA GLN A 112 13.28 -19.78 22.82
C GLN A 112 14.52 -20.17 23.61
#